data_AF-A0A6L8HG82-F1
#
_entry.id   AF-A0A6L8HG82-F1
#
_cell.length_a   1.000
_cell.length_b   1.000
_cell.length_c   1.000
_cell.angle_alpha   90.00
_cell.angle_beta   90.00
_cell.angle_gamma   90.00
#
_symmetry.space_group_name_H-M   'P 1'
#
loop_
_entity.id
_entity.type
_entity.pdbx_description
1 polymer ?
#
loop_
_entity_poly.entity_id
_entity_poly.type
_entity_poly.pdbx_seq_one_letter_code
_entity_poly.pdbx_strand_id
1 'polypeptide(L)'
;MAQRRRRFGTLLAIAALGACEQAEKLEDRFRDLTPYEAYQEKLAAAGLDSTALAMDWAAAGREAVEEPITVDLPFEEEGYITAEAPVAVGYRVHIPRGRKLTFGVYLETDDGTRLFLDLFRVPSNEEDPLRPVFSSDSVGGIFEHEDPWRAGDYVLRLQPELLRGGTYRVVLTQEAQFAFPVEGSSMSAILSVFGAPRDGGRRVHHGVDIFARRGTPVLAATAGTTYRVNDTNIGGKVVWVRDEEREARFYYAHLDSQYVGNGVRVEVGDTIGFVGNTGNARTTHPHLHFGVYRRPGGPFDPYPFLDPPRRALPEMTADLALLGGHVLPSNEGIRLRASPGTRSDVVMELEAGASLRVLGASGGWYRVQLPDGRRGYVAARLMQAEVALAEDGGGSGG
;
A
#
# COMPACT_ATOMS: atom_id res chain seq x y z
N MET A 1 26.18 53.46 19.66
CA MET A 1 26.87 52.17 19.92
C MET A 1 25.83 51.06 19.96
N ALA A 2 25.92 50.15 19.00
CA ALA A 2 24.99 49.05 18.78
C ALA A 2 25.62 47.72 19.19
N GLN A 3 24.87 46.83 19.86
CA GLN A 3 24.91 45.36 19.70
C GLN A 3 23.86 44.71 20.61
N ARG A 4 22.75 44.20 20.07
CA ARG A 4 22.51 42.79 19.68
C ARG A 4 22.85 41.76 20.78
N ARG A 5 21.82 41.19 21.41
CA ARG A 5 21.86 39.81 21.91
C ARG A 5 20.88 38.95 21.10
N ARG A 6 21.45 37.89 20.53
CA ARG A 6 20.85 36.98 19.56
C ARG A 6 19.89 35.99 20.23
N ARG A 7 18.89 35.61 19.45
CA ARG A 7 17.93 34.53 19.68
C ARG A 7 18.66 33.18 19.72
N PHE A 8 18.41 32.39 20.75
CA PHE A 8 18.58 30.93 20.74
C PHE A 8 17.18 30.33 20.76
N GLY A 9 16.82 29.57 19.74
CA GLY A 9 15.50 28.95 19.71
C GLY A 9 15.13 28.39 18.34
N THR A 10 15.92 27.46 17.80
CA THR A 10 15.43 26.47 16.83
C THR A 10 16.48 25.36 16.71
N LEU A 11 16.30 24.21 17.37
CA LEU A 11 17.09 22.99 17.10
C LEU A 11 16.48 21.71 17.75
N LEU A 12 15.15 21.64 17.96
CA LEU A 12 14.51 20.47 18.60
C LEU A 12 13.56 19.67 17.68
N ALA A 13 13.48 19.99 16.39
CA ALA A 13 12.56 19.30 15.46
C ALA A 13 13.24 18.26 14.56
N ILE A 14 14.57 18.27 14.41
CA ILE A 14 15.30 17.35 13.52
C ILE A 14 15.72 16.06 14.25
N ALA A 15 15.85 16.08 15.58
CA ALA A 15 16.33 14.94 16.36
C ALA A 15 15.31 13.78 16.48
N ALA A 16 14.02 14.01 16.24
CA ALA A 16 12.99 12.99 16.44
C ALA A 16 12.86 12.00 15.26
N LEU A 17 13.08 12.45 14.02
CA LEU A 17 13.03 11.59 12.84
C LEU A 17 14.25 10.66 12.77
N GLY A 18 15.45 11.20 12.98
CA GLY A 18 16.69 10.41 12.99
C GLY A 18 16.77 9.38 14.12
N ALA A 19 16.10 9.62 15.26
CA ALA A 19 16.10 8.68 16.38
C ALA A 19 15.24 7.43 16.12
N CYS A 20 14.09 7.57 15.44
CA CYS A 20 13.29 6.40 15.03
C CYS A 20 14.04 5.57 13.99
N GLU A 21 14.67 6.23 13.02
CA GLU A 21 15.41 5.56 11.95
C GLU A 21 16.66 4.84 12.47
N GLN A 22 17.35 5.42 13.46
CA GLN A 22 18.49 4.79 14.16
C GLN A 22 18.07 3.60 15.03
N ALA A 23 16.88 3.65 15.66
CA ALA A 23 16.34 2.53 16.42
C ALA A 23 16.00 1.35 15.51
N GLU A 24 15.34 1.60 14.38
CA GLU A 24 15.01 0.59 13.36
C GLU A 24 16.29 -0.01 12.74
N LYS A 25 17.35 0.78 12.48
CA LYS A 25 18.66 0.25 12.04
C LYS A 25 19.31 -0.71 13.04
N LEU A 26 19.05 -0.53 14.34
CA LEU A 26 19.56 -1.43 15.37
C LEU A 26 18.76 -2.74 15.40
N GLU A 27 17.45 -2.65 15.18
CA GLU A 27 16.54 -3.81 15.10
C GLU A 27 16.87 -4.72 13.91
N ASP A 28 17.18 -4.13 12.75
CA ASP A 28 17.62 -4.86 11.55
C ASP A 28 18.87 -5.73 11.77
N ARG A 29 19.73 -5.41 12.74
CA ARG A 29 20.93 -6.21 13.03
C ARG A 29 20.65 -7.51 13.79
N PHE A 30 19.49 -7.61 14.41
CA PHE A 30 19.09 -8.74 15.25
C PHE A 30 17.85 -9.47 14.73
N ARG A 31 17.37 -9.13 13.52
CA ARG A 31 16.24 -9.82 12.90
C ARG A 31 16.64 -11.20 12.41
N ASP A 32 15.66 -12.09 12.38
CA ASP A 32 15.79 -13.37 11.69
C ASP A 32 15.92 -13.15 10.17
N LEU A 33 16.56 -14.11 9.50
CA LEU A 33 16.65 -14.11 8.03
C LEU A 33 15.25 -14.21 7.43
N THR A 34 14.99 -13.43 6.37
CA THR A 34 13.77 -13.63 5.58
C THR A 34 13.83 -15.00 4.89
N PRO A 35 12.69 -15.58 4.46
CA PRO A 35 12.71 -16.83 3.70
C PRO A 35 13.57 -16.75 2.42
N TYR A 36 13.60 -15.58 1.77
CA TYR A 36 14.51 -15.30 0.65
C TYR A 36 15.99 -15.39 1.07
N GLU A 37 16.38 -14.73 2.16
CA GLU A 37 17.78 -14.76 2.65
C GLU A 37 18.18 -16.14 3.15
N ALA A 38 17.27 -16.84 3.84
CA ALA A 38 17.48 -18.22 4.25
C ALA A 38 17.67 -19.15 3.04
N TYR A 39 17.02 -18.88 1.91
CA TYR A 39 17.25 -19.63 0.67
C TYR A 39 18.62 -19.31 0.06
N GLN A 40 19.06 -18.04 0.07
CA GLN A 40 20.42 -17.67 -0.35
C GLN A 40 21.49 -18.40 0.47
N GLU A 41 21.34 -18.41 1.80
CA GLU A 41 22.25 -19.15 2.68
C GLU A 41 22.24 -20.66 2.41
N LYS A 42 21.09 -21.24 2.06
CA LYS A 42 21.02 -22.65 1.64
C LYS A 42 21.77 -22.91 0.34
N LEU A 43 21.69 -22.01 -0.64
CA LEU A 43 22.47 -22.11 -1.88
C LEU A 43 23.98 -22.04 -1.58
N ALA A 44 24.40 -21.12 -0.70
CA ALA A 44 25.79 -21.00 -0.27
C ALA A 44 26.27 -22.25 0.48
N ALA A 45 25.46 -22.77 1.41
CA ALA A 45 25.76 -24.00 2.14
C ALA A 45 25.86 -25.23 1.22
N ALA A 46 25.14 -25.23 0.09
CA ALA A 46 25.23 -26.24 -0.95
C ALA A 46 26.39 -26.02 -1.93
N GLY A 47 27.17 -24.93 -1.79
CA GLY A 47 28.26 -24.56 -2.70
C GLY A 47 27.79 -24.07 -4.07
N LEU A 48 26.54 -23.61 -4.16
CA LEU A 48 25.90 -23.18 -5.41
C LEU A 48 25.89 -21.66 -5.60
N ASP A 49 26.18 -20.87 -4.57
CA ASP A 49 26.18 -19.40 -4.58
C ASP A 49 27.09 -18.79 -5.65
N SER A 50 28.19 -19.47 -5.97
CA SER A 50 29.14 -19.04 -7.01
C SER A 50 28.78 -19.51 -8.42
N THR A 51 27.67 -20.25 -8.60
CA THR A 51 27.19 -20.65 -9.93
C THR A 51 26.50 -19.49 -10.63
N ALA A 52 26.54 -19.48 -11.97
CA ALA A 52 25.86 -18.45 -12.77
C ALA A 52 24.37 -18.34 -12.40
N LEU A 53 23.68 -19.47 -12.29
CA LEU A 53 22.25 -19.49 -11.93
C LEU A 53 21.98 -18.84 -10.56
N ALA A 54 22.77 -19.14 -9.53
CA ALA A 54 22.56 -18.55 -8.20
C ALA A 54 22.90 -17.05 -8.18
N MET A 55 23.95 -16.64 -8.89
CA MET A 55 24.31 -15.23 -9.05
C MET A 55 23.20 -14.46 -9.78
N ASP A 56 22.67 -15.03 -10.87
CA ASP A 56 21.58 -14.45 -11.66
C ASP A 56 20.28 -14.38 -10.84
N TRP A 57 19.99 -15.40 -10.03
CA TRP A 57 18.85 -15.38 -9.12
C TRP A 57 18.97 -14.30 -8.06
N ALA A 58 20.14 -14.13 -7.46
CA ALA A 58 20.38 -13.06 -6.52
C ALA A 58 20.33 -11.68 -7.20
N ALA A 59 20.80 -11.57 -8.45
CA ALA A 59 20.73 -10.35 -9.24
C ALA A 59 19.29 -9.97 -9.60
N ALA A 60 18.48 -10.92 -10.09
CA ALA A 60 17.07 -10.70 -10.37
C ALA A 60 16.32 -10.23 -9.11
N GLY A 61 16.61 -10.84 -7.96
CA GLY A 61 16.03 -10.46 -6.68
C GLY A 61 16.40 -9.06 -6.19
N ARG A 62 17.59 -8.55 -6.55
CA ARG A 62 18.00 -7.16 -6.30
C ARG A 62 17.33 -6.20 -7.28
N GLU A 63 17.38 -6.52 -8.58
CA GLU A 63 16.78 -5.72 -9.66
C GLU A 63 15.28 -5.48 -9.40
N ALA A 64 14.55 -6.50 -8.95
CA ALA A 64 13.13 -6.36 -8.61
C ALA A 64 12.85 -5.32 -7.52
N VAL A 65 13.79 -5.07 -6.60
CA VAL A 65 13.62 -4.07 -5.55
C VAL A 65 14.20 -2.70 -5.93
N GLU A 66 15.28 -2.69 -6.71
CA GLU A 66 15.96 -1.48 -7.20
C GLU A 66 15.21 -0.81 -8.36
N GLU A 67 14.65 -1.60 -9.26
CA GLU A 67 13.89 -1.16 -10.45
C GLU A 67 12.44 -1.71 -10.45
N PRO A 68 11.63 -1.43 -9.42
CA PRO A 68 10.29 -1.95 -9.32
C PRO A 68 9.32 -1.25 -10.28
N ILE A 69 8.27 -1.96 -10.66
CA ILE A 69 7.17 -1.41 -11.46
C ILE A 69 6.31 -0.53 -10.55
N THR A 70 6.19 0.75 -10.85
CA THR A 70 5.30 1.65 -10.09
C THR A 70 3.86 1.48 -10.54
N VAL A 71 2.96 1.18 -9.58
CA VAL A 71 1.54 0.91 -9.86
C VAL A 71 0.61 1.76 -9.01
N ASP A 72 -0.52 2.17 -9.61
CA ASP A 72 -1.61 2.86 -8.93
C ASP A 72 -2.57 1.85 -8.30
N LEU A 73 -3.03 2.11 -7.06
CA LEU A 73 -4.00 1.26 -6.39
C LEU A 73 -5.47 1.64 -6.71
N PRO A 74 -6.40 0.66 -6.74
CA PRO A 74 -6.14 -0.77 -6.65
C PRO A 74 -5.50 -1.30 -7.94
N PHE A 75 -4.65 -2.32 -7.79
CA PHE A 75 -3.91 -2.94 -8.87
C PHE A 75 -4.11 -4.45 -8.83
N GLU A 76 -4.19 -5.06 -10.01
CA GLU A 76 -4.22 -6.50 -10.17
C GLU A 76 -3.40 -6.86 -11.40
N GLU A 77 -2.60 -7.91 -11.28
CA GLU A 77 -1.90 -8.52 -12.39
C GLU A 77 -1.94 -10.04 -12.27
N GLU A 78 -2.22 -10.69 -13.39
CA GLU A 78 -1.88 -12.10 -13.60
C GLU A 78 -0.58 -12.16 -14.39
N GLY A 79 0.47 -12.68 -13.78
CA GLY A 79 1.80 -12.74 -14.34
C GLY A 79 2.27 -14.16 -14.61
N TYR A 80 3.31 -14.27 -15.42
CA TYR A 80 3.99 -15.52 -15.70
C TYR A 80 5.47 -15.42 -15.36
N ILE A 81 5.97 -16.42 -14.66
CA ILE A 81 7.38 -16.59 -14.32
C ILE A 81 7.87 -17.86 -15.02
N THR A 82 8.90 -17.72 -15.87
CA THR A 82 9.52 -18.88 -16.51
C THR A 82 10.45 -19.62 -15.56
N ALA A 83 10.51 -20.95 -15.68
CA ALA A 83 11.51 -21.77 -14.99
C ALA A 83 12.88 -21.76 -15.71
N GLU A 84 12.95 -21.26 -16.94
CA GLU A 84 14.14 -21.30 -17.79
C GLU A 84 15.24 -20.32 -17.34
N ALA A 85 14.85 -19.27 -16.64
CA ALA A 85 15.76 -18.21 -16.19
C ALA A 85 15.31 -17.69 -14.82
N PRO A 86 16.25 -17.36 -13.92
CA PRO A 86 15.90 -16.71 -12.66
C PRO A 86 15.27 -15.34 -12.93
N VAL A 87 14.04 -15.14 -12.45
CA VAL A 87 13.33 -13.87 -12.56
C VAL A 87 12.68 -13.52 -11.23
N ALA A 88 12.53 -12.22 -10.98
CA ALA A 88 11.77 -11.69 -9.88
C ALA A 88 10.96 -10.49 -10.38
N VAL A 89 9.86 -10.19 -9.70
CA VAL A 89 9.01 -9.04 -10.04
C VAL A 89 8.83 -8.20 -8.80
N GLY A 90 8.98 -6.89 -8.95
CA GLY A 90 8.74 -5.92 -7.89
C GLY A 90 7.65 -4.92 -8.24
N TYR A 91 6.78 -4.62 -7.28
CA TYR A 91 5.73 -3.62 -7.42
C TYR A 91 5.94 -2.52 -6.39
N ARG A 92 6.17 -1.29 -6.85
CA ARG A 92 6.22 -0.09 -6.01
C ARG A 92 4.83 0.51 -5.87
N VAL A 93 4.40 0.70 -4.63
CA VAL A 93 3.12 1.32 -4.27
C VAL A 93 3.34 2.47 -3.30
N HIS A 94 2.61 3.56 -3.49
CA HIS A 94 2.55 4.66 -2.53
C HIS A 94 1.39 4.43 -1.55
N ILE A 95 1.69 4.43 -0.24
CA ILE A 95 0.67 4.34 0.81
C ILE A 95 0.59 5.70 1.51
N PRO A 96 -0.52 6.44 1.36
CA PRO A 96 -0.77 7.63 2.14
C PRO A 96 -0.94 7.33 3.62
N ARG A 97 -0.58 8.28 4.48
CA ARG A 97 -0.86 8.21 5.92
C ARG A 97 -2.34 7.93 6.17
N GLY A 98 -2.63 7.04 7.12
CA GLY A 98 -4.00 6.64 7.49
C GLY A 98 -4.61 5.59 6.56
N ARG A 99 -3.80 4.98 5.67
CA ARG A 99 -4.20 3.85 4.85
C ARG A 99 -3.44 2.60 5.28
N LYS A 100 -4.09 1.44 5.17
CA LYS A 100 -3.44 0.12 5.24
C LYS A 100 -3.35 -0.48 3.84
N LEU A 101 -2.30 -1.26 3.58
CA LEU A 101 -2.15 -2.04 2.34
C LEU A 101 -2.63 -3.47 2.60
N THR A 102 -3.45 -3.97 1.68
CA THR A 102 -3.84 -5.38 1.61
C THR A 102 -3.30 -5.93 0.29
N PHE A 103 -2.51 -6.99 0.37
CA PHE A 103 -1.91 -7.64 -0.79
C PHE A 103 -2.20 -9.13 -0.79
N GLY A 104 -2.92 -9.58 -1.81
CA GLY A 104 -3.15 -10.99 -2.10
C GLY A 104 -2.14 -11.48 -3.12
N VAL A 105 -1.45 -12.58 -2.81
CA VAL A 105 -0.58 -13.25 -3.77
C VAL A 105 -0.94 -14.73 -3.84
N TYR A 106 -1.23 -15.18 -5.06
CA TYR A 106 -1.60 -16.53 -5.38
C TYR A 106 -0.65 -17.06 -6.44
N LEU A 107 -0.27 -18.32 -6.31
CA LEU A 107 0.63 -18.99 -7.22
C LEU A 107 -0.03 -20.28 -7.68
N GLU A 108 -0.13 -20.44 -8.99
CA GLU A 108 -0.61 -21.66 -9.64
C GLU A 108 0.59 -22.36 -10.27
N THR A 109 0.99 -23.49 -9.68
CA THR A 109 2.12 -24.30 -10.14
C THR A 109 1.77 -25.78 -10.13
N ASP A 110 2.45 -26.54 -11.00
CA ASP A 110 2.28 -27.99 -11.09
C ASP A 110 3.17 -28.79 -10.12
N ASP A 111 4.14 -28.14 -9.45
CA ASP A 111 5.30 -28.82 -8.86
C ASP A 111 5.68 -28.37 -7.43
N GLY A 112 4.80 -27.63 -6.74
CA GLY A 112 5.05 -27.20 -5.36
C GLY A 112 6.13 -26.12 -5.24
N THR A 113 6.29 -25.31 -6.29
CA THR A 113 7.16 -24.14 -6.31
C THR A 113 6.92 -23.25 -5.10
N ARG A 114 8.00 -22.86 -4.41
CA ARG A 114 7.94 -21.80 -3.40
C ARG A 114 8.17 -20.46 -4.05
N LEU A 115 7.36 -19.49 -3.63
CA LEU A 115 7.49 -18.10 -4.00
C LEU A 115 7.79 -17.26 -2.75
N PHE A 116 8.97 -16.64 -2.74
CA PHE A 116 9.38 -15.71 -1.72
C PHE A 116 8.68 -14.37 -1.93
N LEU A 117 8.09 -13.88 -0.85
CA LEU A 117 7.38 -12.62 -0.75
C LEU A 117 8.11 -11.75 0.25
N ASP A 118 8.47 -10.54 -0.17
CA ASP A 118 9.03 -9.55 0.73
C ASP A 118 8.38 -8.19 0.44
N LEU A 119 7.90 -7.52 1.47
CA LEU A 119 7.49 -6.12 1.39
C LEU A 119 8.59 -5.27 2.01
N PHE A 120 9.17 -4.39 1.21
CA PHE A 120 10.19 -3.44 1.65
C PHE A 120 9.56 -2.07 1.83
N ARG A 121 9.93 -1.38 2.91
CA ARG A 121 9.69 0.06 3.01
C ARG A 121 10.83 0.80 2.32
N VAL A 122 10.48 1.69 1.38
CA VAL A 122 11.44 2.57 0.72
C VAL A 122 11.83 3.68 1.71
N PRO A 123 13.11 3.84 2.02
CA PRO A 123 13.55 4.88 2.94
C PRO A 123 13.38 6.27 2.33
N SER A 124 13.26 7.28 3.18
CA SER A 124 13.18 8.68 2.72
C SER A 124 14.54 9.23 2.27
N ASN A 125 15.61 8.63 2.75
CA ASN A 125 16.99 8.90 2.36
C ASN A 125 17.50 7.76 1.48
N GLU A 126 17.98 8.07 0.28
CA GLU A 126 18.48 7.09 -0.69
C GLU A 126 19.75 6.36 -0.22
N GLU A 127 20.48 6.92 0.75
CA GLU A 127 21.65 6.27 1.35
C GLU A 127 21.27 5.16 2.34
N ASP A 128 20.02 5.12 2.80
CA ASP A 128 19.56 4.11 3.74
C ASP A 128 19.14 2.83 3.01
N PRO A 129 19.38 1.65 3.61
CA PRO A 129 18.97 0.40 2.99
C PRO A 129 17.45 0.26 2.98
N LEU A 130 16.93 -0.38 1.94
CA LEU A 130 15.57 -0.92 1.93
C LEU A 130 15.38 -1.88 3.11
N ARG A 131 14.26 -1.76 3.80
CA ARG A 131 13.99 -2.56 5.01
C ARG A 131 12.81 -3.49 4.79
N PRO A 132 12.97 -4.81 4.94
CA PRO A 132 11.86 -5.72 4.91
C PRO A 132 10.95 -5.45 6.11
N VAL A 133 9.69 -5.14 5.85
CA VAL A 133 8.64 -4.94 6.87
C VAL A 133 7.65 -6.11 6.91
N PHE A 134 7.74 -7.02 5.94
CA PHE A 134 7.03 -8.29 5.90
C PHE A 134 7.81 -9.25 5.01
N SER A 135 7.86 -10.53 5.40
CA SER A 135 8.44 -11.59 4.58
C SER A 135 7.70 -12.92 4.79
N SER A 136 7.53 -13.70 3.73
CA SER A 136 6.90 -15.03 3.76
C SER A 136 7.37 -15.87 2.57
N ASP A 137 7.55 -17.18 2.74
CA ASP A 137 7.60 -18.14 1.65
C ASP A 137 6.18 -18.68 1.43
N SER A 138 5.54 -18.22 0.36
CA SER A 138 4.11 -18.46 0.17
C SER A 138 3.75 -19.94 0.03
N VAL A 139 2.78 -20.34 0.86
CA VAL A 139 1.53 -20.92 0.37
C VAL A 139 0.61 -19.71 0.09
N GLY A 140 -0.03 -19.61 -1.07
CA GLY A 140 -0.78 -18.41 -1.49
C GLY A 140 -1.76 -17.89 -0.42
N GLY A 141 -1.94 -16.57 -0.34
CA GLY A 141 -2.71 -15.94 0.73
C GLY A 141 -2.93 -14.44 0.59
N ILE A 142 -3.68 -13.90 1.54
CA ILE A 142 -3.94 -12.46 1.69
C ILE A 142 -3.19 -11.97 2.92
N PHE A 143 -2.46 -10.88 2.75
CA PHE A 143 -1.64 -10.27 3.79
C PHE A 143 -2.00 -8.79 3.93
N GLU A 144 -1.72 -8.24 5.11
CA GLU A 144 -1.94 -6.84 5.41
C GLU A 144 -0.64 -6.23 5.96
N HIS A 145 -0.41 -4.97 5.62
CA HIS A 145 0.63 -4.15 6.22
C HIS A 145 0.06 -2.78 6.60
N GLU A 146 0.33 -2.35 7.83
CA GLU A 146 -0.09 -1.05 8.35
C GLU A 146 1.08 -0.27 8.99
N ASP A 147 1.28 0.96 8.51
CA ASP A 147 1.99 2.03 9.22
C ASP A 147 1.12 3.29 9.14
N PRO A 148 0.06 3.38 9.97
CA PRO A 148 -0.98 4.39 9.80
C PRO A 148 -0.48 5.82 10.01
N TRP A 149 0.73 5.99 10.55
CA TRP A 149 1.26 7.27 10.97
C TRP A 149 2.21 7.90 9.96
N ARG A 150 2.74 7.10 9.02
CA ARG A 150 3.70 7.54 8.01
C ARG A 150 3.13 7.31 6.62
N ALA A 151 3.28 8.32 5.76
CA ALA A 151 3.12 8.09 4.33
C ALA A 151 4.47 7.59 3.80
N GLY A 152 4.45 6.72 2.80
CA GLY A 152 5.69 6.21 2.22
C GLY A 152 5.46 5.29 1.03
N ASP A 153 6.55 5.01 0.35
CA ASP A 153 6.55 4.03 -0.73
C ASP A 153 7.00 2.67 -0.20
N TYR A 154 6.43 1.62 -0.78
CA TYR A 154 6.73 0.24 -0.45
C TYR A 154 6.96 -0.53 -1.73
N VAL A 155 7.83 -1.54 -1.68
CA VAL A 155 8.12 -2.44 -2.80
C VAL A 155 7.79 -3.86 -2.40
N LEU A 156 6.81 -4.46 -3.07
CA LEU A 156 6.50 -5.88 -2.91
C LEU A 156 7.28 -6.69 -3.95
N ARG A 157 8.19 -7.56 -3.51
CA ARG A 157 8.93 -8.50 -4.35
C ARG A 157 8.28 -9.88 -4.33
N LEU A 158 8.16 -10.47 -5.52
CA LEU A 158 7.76 -11.85 -5.77
C LEU A 158 8.91 -12.56 -6.48
N GLN A 159 9.43 -13.64 -5.91
CA GLN A 159 10.53 -14.39 -6.52
C GLN A 159 10.45 -15.90 -6.21
N PRO A 160 10.42 -16.79 -7.21
CA PRO A 160 10.40 -18.22 -6.96
C PRO A 160 11.79 -18.75 -6.59
N GLU A 161 11.85 -19.99 -6.11
CA GLU A 161 13.10 -20.76 -6.06
C GLU A 161 13.73 -20.95 -7.46
N LEU A 162 15.01 -21.30 -7.51
CA LEU A 162 15.72 -21.57 -8.77
C LEU A 162 15.03 -22.67 -9.60
N LEU A 163 14.99 -22.47 -10.91
CA LEU A 163 14.45 -23.44 -11.90
C LEU A 163 12.97 -23.78 -11.67
N ARG A 164 12.23 -22.82 -11.12
CA ARG A 164 10.80 -22.91 -10.85
C ARG A 164 10.06 -21.72 -11.43
N GLY A 165 8.80 -21.94 -11.78
CA GLY A 165 7.97 -20.96 -12.47
C GLY A 165 6.50 -21.35 -12.45
N GLY A 166 5.68 -20.55 -13.11
CA GLY A 166 4.23 -20.72 -13.11
C GLY A 166 3.53 -19.39 -13.31
N THR A 167 2.20 -19.43 -13.23
CA THR A 167 1.38 -18.24 -13.21
C THR A 167 1.16 -17.77 -11.78
N TYR A 168 1.15 -16.46 -11.58
CA TYR A 168 0.82 -15.87 -10.31
C TYR A 168 -0.24 -14.81 -10.50
N ARG A 169 -1.02 -14.58 -9.45
CA ARG A 169 -1.94 -13.45 -9.36
C ARG A 169 -1.56 -12.60 -8.18
N VAL A 170 -1.35 -11.31 -8.42
CA VAL A 170 -1.12 -10.31 -7.38
C VAL A 170 -2.27 -9.32 -7.39
N VAL A 171 -2.83 -9.06 -6.21
CA VAL A 171 -3.89 -8.08 -6.01
C VAL A 171 -3.44 -7.13 -4.91
N LEU A 172 -3.26 -5.86 -5.25
CA LEU A 172 -2.85 -4.81 -4.32
C LEU A 172 -4.00 -3.83 -4.14
N THR A 173 -4.44 -3.66 -2.90
CA THR A 173 -5.49 -2.73 -2.53
C THR A 173 -5.06 -1.96 -1.30
N GLN A 174 -5.65 -0.78 -1.11
CA GLN A 174 -5.51 -0.04 0.14
C GLN A 174 -6.88 0.10 0.77
N GLU A 175 -6.96 0.30 2.07
CA GLU A 175 -8.21 0.57 2.78
C GLU A 175 -8.01 1.74 3.75
N ALA A 176 -9.13 2.32 4.22
CA ALA A 176 -9.08 3.26 5.33
C ALA A 176 -8.59 2.52 6.59
N GLN A 177 -7.72 3.16 7.38
CA GLN A 177 -7.23 2.53 8.61
C GLN A 177 -8.33 2.34 9.65
N PHE A 178 -9.28 3.28 9.74
CA PHE A 178 -10.31 3.30 10.78
C PHE A 178 -11.72 3.31 10.18
N ALA A 179 -12.65 2.70 10.90
CA ALA A 179 -14.05 2.70 10.52
C ALA A 179 -14.66 4.10 10.65
N PHE A 180 -15.66 4.39 9.83
CA PHE A 180 -16.38 5.66 9.90
C PHE A 180 -17.19 5.76 11.21
N PRO A 181 -17.01 6.80 12.03
CA PRO A 181 -17.47 6.81 13.43
C PRO A 181 -18.94 7.21 13.63
N VAL A 182 -19.75 7.27 12.55
CA VAL A 182 -21.18 7.60 12.62
C VAL A 182 -21.94 6.63 11.73
N GLU A 183 -22.92 5.95 12.32
CA GLU A 183 -23.72 4.95 11.62
C GLU A 183 -24.45 5.55 10.41
N GLY A 184 -24.42 4.84 9.28
CA GLY A 184 -25.11 5.23 8.05
C GLY A 184 -24.57 6.50 7.37
N SER A 185 -23.45 7.05 7.86
CA SER A 185 -22.81 8.25 7.30
C SER A 185 -21.57 7.90 6.50
N SER A 186 -21.03 8.88 5.77
CA SER A 186 -19.83 8.71 4.94
C SER A 186 -19.03 10.01 4.91
N MET A 187 -17.91 10.00 4.19
CA MET A 187 -17.06 11.18 3.99
C MET A 187 -17.82 12.45 3.57
N SER A 188 -18.96 12.30 2.87
CA SER A 188 -19.83 13.42 2.47
C SER A 188 -20.44 14.20 3.66
N ALA A 189 -20.52 13.58 4.83
CA ALA A 189 -21.02 14.19 6.06
C ALA A 189 -19.97 15.04 6.79
N ILE A 190 -18.69 15.00 6.36
CA ILE A 190 -17.63 15.85 6.91
C ILE A 190 -17.74 17.24 6.27
N LEU A 191 -18.21 18.22 7.04
CA LEU A 191 -18.39 19.60 6.55
C LEU A 191 -17.43 20.62 7.20
N SER A 192 -16.75 20.24 8.28
CA SER A 192 -15.62 21.00 8.82
C SER A 192 -14.40 20.11 8.95
N VAL A 193 -13.33 20.50 8.26
CA VAL A 193 -12.08 19.74 8.18
C VAL A 193 -11.06 20.18 9.23
N PHE A 194 -10.03 19.36 9.41
CA PHE A 194 -8.88 19.66 10.26
C PHE A 194 -8.22 20.98 9.84
N GLY A 195 -7.68 21.72 10.83
CA GLY A 195 -7.01 23.00 10.60
C GLY A 195 -7.93 24.19 10.36
N ALA A 196 -9.24 23.99 10.20
CA ALA A 196 -10.20 25.08 10.03
C ALA A 196 -10.16 26.06 11.23
N PRO A 197 -10.30 27.39 11.00
CA PRO A 197 -10.27 28.36 12.07
C PRO A 197 -11.49 28.21 13.00
N ARG A 198 -11.24 28.26 14.31
CA ARG A 198 -12.24 28.20 15.38
C ARG A 198 -12.18 29.45 16.25
N ASP A 199 -13.31 29.78 16.85
CA ASP A 199 -13.42 30.87 17.83
C ASP A 199 -12.90 32.21 17.28
N GLY A 200 -13.25 32.53 16.02
CA GLY A 200 -12.79 33.74 15.31
C GLY A 200 -11.31 33.70 14.90
N GLY A 201 -10.72 32.52 14.73
CA GLY A 201 -9.31 32.33 14.34
C GLY A 201 -8.34 32.15 15.51
N ARG A 202 -8.84 32.09 16.75
CA ARG A 202 -8.02 31.93 17.96
C ARG A 202 -7.57 30.50 18.21
N ARG A 203 -8.23 29.53 17.58
CA ARG A 203 -7.94 28.10 17.70
C ARG A 203 -8.02 27.45 16.32
N VAL A 204 -7.27 26.36 16.13
CA VAL A 204 -7.39 25.50 14.94
C VAL A 204 -8.22 24.27 15.29
N HIS A 205 -9.00 23.81 14.32
CA HIS A 205 -9.79 22.59 14.46
C HIS A 205 -8.88 21.36 14.48
N HIS A 206 -8.89 20.59 15.57
CA HIS A 206 -8.02 19.42 15.77
C HIS A 206 -8.70 18.08 15.44
N GLY A 207 -9.69 18.11 14.54
CA GLY A 207 -10.47 16.96 14.17
C GLY A 207 -11.28 17.22 12.90
N VAL A 208 -12.31 16.41 12.69
CA VAL A 208 -13.36 16.60 11.68
C VAL A 208 -14.72 16.67 12.36
N ASP A 209 -15.63 17.48 11.82
CA ASP A 209 -17.03 17.49 12.28
C ASP A 209 -17.90 16.75 11.26
N ILE A 210 -18.54 15.68 11.73
CA ILE A 210 -19.40 14.78 10.96
C ILE A 210 -20.85 15.07 11.31
N PHE A 211 -21.59 15.65 10.39
CA PHE A 211 -22.97 16.07 10.62
C PHE A 211 -23.94 14.91 10.45
N ALA A 212 -24.80 14.71 11.45
CA ALA A 212 -25.82 13.67 11.45
C ALA A 212 -27.03 14.12 12.30
N ARG A 213 -28.14 13.39 12.23
CA ARG A 213 -29.29 13.70 13.08
C ARG A 213 -28.91 13.49 14.55
N ARG A 214 -29.46 14.31 15.45
CA ARG A 214 -29.34 14.04 16.90
C ARG A 214 -29.87 12.64 17.19
N GLY A 215 -29.17 11.88 18.02
CA GLY A 215 -29.55 10.51 18.35
C GLY A 215 -29.04 9.46 17.36
N THR A 216 -28.37 9.84 16.25
CA THR A 216 -27.68 8.86 15.40
C THR A 216 -26.55 8.18 16.19
N PRO A 217 -26.39 6.85 16.12
CA PRO A 217 -25.31 6.15 16.81
C PRO A 217 -23.92 6.64 16.38
N VAL A 218 -23.08 6.91 17.38
CA VAL A 218 -21.64 7.14 17.24
C VAL A 218 -20.93 5.83 17.52
N LEU A 219 -20.14 5.39 16.56
CA LEU A 219 -19.48 4.09 16.56
C LEU A 219 -17.99 4.24 16.93
N ALA A 220 -17.43 3.22 17.59
CA ALA A 220 -16.00 3.11 17.80
C ALA A 220 -15.29 2.92 16.44
N ALA A 221 -14.45 3.89 16.07
CA ALA A 221 -13.67 3.86 14.81
C ALA A 221 -12.55 2.81 14.81
N THR A 222 -12.13 2.38 16.00
CA THR A 222 -11.09 1.38 16.23
C THR A 222 -11.44 0.55 17.47
N ALA A 223 -10.87 -0.66 17.56
CA ALA A 223 -10.90 -1.44 18.79
C ALA A 223 -10.01 -0.79 19.86
N GLY A 224 -10.39 -0.91 21.13
CA GLY A 224 -9.61 -0.30 22.21
C GLY A 224 -10.34 -0.20 23.52
N THR A 225 -9.81 0.61 24.43
CA THR A 225 -10.37 0.78 25.78
C THR A 225 -10.82 2.22 25.99
N THR A 226 -12.06 2.41 26.41
CA THR A 226 -12.54 3.73 26.83
C THR A 226 -11.82 4.15 28.12
N TYR A 227 -11.31 5.38 28.19
CA TYR A 227 -10.53 5.80 29.38
C TYR A 227 -10.87 7.20 29.92
N ARG A 228 -11.64 7.99 29.17
CA ARG A 228 -12.25 9.24 29.65
C ARG A 228 -13.63 9.42 29.06
N VAL A 229 -14.63 9.14 29.87
CA VAL A 229 -16.05 9.44 29.62
C VAL A 229 -16.48 10.48 30.63
N ASN A 230 -16.71 11.71 30.17
CA ASN A 230 -17.04 12.84 31.05
C ASN A 230 -17.80 13.96 30.33
N ASP A 231 -18.29 14.91 31.12
CA ASP A 231 -18.87 16.16 30.64
C ASP A 231 -17.85 17.28 30.80
N THR A 232 -17.59 18.02 29.72
CA THR A 232 -16.60 19.11 29.67
C THR A 232 -17.23 20.39 29.10
N ASN A 233 -16.69 21.55 29.46
CA ASN A 233 -17.23 22.84 28.98
C ASN A 233 -17.15 22.99 27.45
N ILE A 234 -16.05 22.53 26.85
CA ILE A 234 -15.82 22.68 25.40
C ILE A 234 -16.46 21.52 24.66
N GLY A 235 -16.04 20.28 24.95
CA GLY A 235 -16.49 19.09 24.24
C GLY A 235 -17.90 18.64 24.58
N GLY A 236 -18.52 19.19 25.63
CA GLY A 236 -19.79 18.67 26.13
C GLY A 236 -19.60 17.27 26.66
N LYS A 237 -20.50 16.37 26.29
CA LYS A 237 -20.37 14.94 26.59
C LYS A 237 -19.37 14.32 25.63
N VAL A 238 -18.34 13.68 26.18
CA VAL A 238 -17.25 13.12 25.38
C VAL A 238 -16.93 11.68 25.75
N VAL A 239 -16.39 10.95 24.79
CA VAL A 239 -15.76 9.65 25.00
C VAL A 239 -14.35 9.71 24.43
N TRP A 240 -13.37 9.20 25.18
CA TRP A 240 -12.04 8.90 24.67
C TRP A 240 -11.81 7.41 24.62
N VAL A 241 -11.39 6.91 23.46
CA VAL A 241 -10.95 5.52 23.26
C VAL A 241 -9.44 5.51 23.06
N ARG A 242 -8.74 4.59 23.73
CA ARG A 242 -7.32 4.32 23.53
C ARG A 242 -7.17 3.04 22.72
N ASP A 243 -6.50 3.16 21.58
CA ASP A 243 -6.00 2.05 20.78
C ASP A 243 -4.57 1.76 21.25
N GLU A 244 -4.39 0.62 21.91
CA GLU A 244 -3.09 0.22 22.44
C GLU A 244 -2.15 -0.29 21.35
N GLU A 245 -2.70 -0.94 20.31
CA GLU A 245 -1.96 -1.53 19.20
C GLU A 245 -1.30 -0.45 18.35
N ARG A 246 -2.06 0.59 17.98
CA ARG A 246 -1.57 1.68 17.13
C ARG A 246 -1.09 2.90 17.93
N GLU A 247 -1.06 2.79 19.26
CA GLU A 247 -0.66 3.83 20.21
C GLU A 247 -1.41 5.17 20.05
N ALA A 248 -2.69 5.09 19.72
CA ALA A 248 -3.53 6.25 19.40
C ALA A 248 -4.67 6.47 20.38
N ARG A 249 -5.19 7.69 20.36
CA ARG A 249 -6.33 8.12 21.16
C ARG A 249 -7.34 8.81 20.28
N PHE A 250 -8.59 8.42 20.43
CA PHE A 250 -9.71 8.87 19.64
C PHE A 250 -10.64 9.67 20.52
N TYR A 251 -11.01 10.85 20.07
CA TYR A 251 -11.86 11.78 20.79
C TYR A 251 -13.19 11.91 20.08
N TYR A 252 -14.27 11.63 20.80
CA TYR A 252 -15.64 11.73 20.33
C TYR A 252 -16.33 12.78 21.19
N ALA A 253 -16.78 13.88 20.61
CA ALA A 253 -17.33 15.00 21.38
C ALA A 253 -18.66 15.52 20.83
N HIS A 254 -19.27 16.42 21.60
CA HIS A 254 -20.59 17.01 21.38
C HIS A 254 -21.74 16.01 21.46
N LEU A 255 -21.53 14.86 22.10
CA LEU A 255 -22.51 13.77 22.16
C LEU A 255 -23.79 14.22 22.88
N ASP A 256 -24.93 13.66 22.47
CA ASP A 256 -26.21 13.83 23.16
C ASP A 256 -26.26 12.98 24.43
N SER A 257 -25.72 11.76 24.34
CA SER A 257 -25.53 10.83 25.45
C SER A 257 -24.32 9.92 25.19
N GLN A 258 -23.71 9.44 26.28
CA GLN A 258 -22.64 8.44 26.27
C GLN A 258 -23.27 7.08 26.59
N TYR A 259 -22.97 6.06 25.77
CA TYR A 259 -23.51 4.71 25.96
C TYR A 259 -22.55 3.78 26.73
N VAL A 260 -21.29 4.21 26.87
CA VAL A 260 -20.22 3.45 27.54
C VAL A 260 -19.69 4.19 28.76
N GLY A 261 -19.12 3.45 29.72
CA GLY A 261 -18.39 3.99 30.86
C GLY A 261 -16.87 4.00 30.64
N ASN A 262 -16.09 4.35 31.66
CA ASN A 262 -14.62 4.21 31.65
C ASN A 262 -14.20 2.75 31.85
N GLY A 263 -13.13 2.33 31.19
CA GLY A 263 -12.55 0.98 31.30
C GLY A 263 -13.24 -0.08 30.46
N VAL A 264 -14.15 0.32 29.56
CA VAL A 264 -14.89 -0.61 28.69
C VAL A 264 -14.03 -0.91 27.46
N ARG A 265 -13.82 -2.19 27.18
CA ARG A 265 -13.28 -2.66 25.90
C ARG A 265 -14.36 -2.51 24.84
N VAL A 266 -14.03 -1.89 23.72
CA VAL A 266 -14.90 -1.73 22.56
C VAL A 266 -14.23 -2.33 21.34
N GLU A 267 -15.03 -2.93 20.48
CA GLU A 267 -14.64 -3.40 19.16
C GLU A 267 -14.99 -2.36 18.09
N VAL A 268 -14.42 -2.49 16.90
CA VAL A 268 -14.75 -1.64 15.75
C VAL A 268 -16.25 -1.74 15.46
N GLY A 269 -16.94 -0.60 15.40
CA GLY A 269 -18.37 -0.55 15.13
C GLY A 269 -19.28 -0.58 16.36
N ASP A 270 -18.75 -0.80 17.57
CA ASP A 270 -19.56 -0.71 18.80
C ASP A 270 -20.13 0.69 18.98
N THR A 271 -21.39 0.79 19.41
CA THR A 271 -21.99 2.09 19.74
C THR A 271 -21.43 2.60 21.07
N ILE A 272 -20.82 3.79 21.06
CA ILE A 272 -20.22 4.42 22.24
C ILE A 272 -20.99 5.64 22.74
N GLY A 273 -21.93 6.13 21.95
CA GLY A 273 -22.78 7.27 22.28
C GLY A 273 -23.63 7.68 21.11
N PHE A 274 -24.22 8.87 21.19
CA PHE A 274 -25.15 9.35 20.18
C PHE A 274 -24.84 10.78 19.77
N VAL A 275 -24.99 11.08 18.49
CA VAL A 275 -24.74 12.41 17.92
C VAL A 275 -25.59 13.45 18.63
N GLY A 276 -24.99 14.58 18.98
CA GLY A 276 -25.65 15.68 19.66
C GLY A 276 -25.05 17.03 19.27
N ASN A 277 -25.16 17.99 20.18
CA ASN A 277 -24.49 19.29 20.06
C ASN A 277 -24.12 19.86 21.44
N THR A 278 -23.77 19.00 22.41
CA THR A 278 -23.48 19.47 23.78
C THR A 278 -22.16 20.25 23.86
N GLY A 279 -21.93 20.96 24.96
CA GLY A 279 -20.74 21.81 25.13
C GLY A 279 -20.85 23.11 24.35
N ASN A 280 -19.75 23.55 23.72
CA ASN A 280 -19.76 24.80 22.95
C ASN A 280 -20.48 24.68 21.59
N ALA A 281 -20.86 23.48 21.17
CA ALA A 281 -21.63 23.24 19.95
C ALA A 281 -23.14 23.52 20.09
N ARG A 282 -23.62 23.91 21.28
CA ARG A 282 -25.07 23.97 21.61
C ARG A 282 -25.92 24.81 20.66
N THR A 283 -25.33 25.82 20.00
CA THR A 283 -26.00 26.72 19.06
C THR A 283 -25.80 26.32 17.59
N THR A 284 -25.23 25.15 17.33
CA THR A 284 -24.95 24.63 15.98
C THR A 284 -25.81 23.40 15.67
N HIS A 285 -25.84 23.01 14.39
CA HIS A 285 -26.49 21.76 13.97
C HIS A 285 -25.80 20.55 14.64
N PRO A 286 -26.55 19.49 14.99
CA PRO A 286 -25.97 18.29 15.58
C PRO A 286 -24.87 17.67 14.71
N HIS A 287 -23.76 17.32 15.35
CA HIS A 287 -22.60 16.72 14.71
C HIS A 287 -21.76 15.97 15.75
N LEU A 288 -20.97 15.02 15.27
CA LEU A 288 -19.86 14.45 16.02
C LEU A 288 -18.60 15.26 15.70
N HIS A 289 -17.92 15.76 16.73
CA HIS A 289 -16.52 16.16 16.57
C HIS A 289 -15.63 14.95 16.85
N PHE A 290 -14.85 14.53 15.84
CA PHE A 290 -13.98 13.36 15.89
C PHE A 290 -12.51 13.77 15.73
N GLY A 291 -11.64 13.36 16.65
CA GLY A 291 -10.21 13.68 16.63
C GLY A 291 -9.33 12.45 16.85
N VAL A 292 -8.16 12.44 16.21
CA VAL A 292 -7.14 11.37 16.33
C VAL A 292 -5.87 11.97 16.91
N TYR A 293 -5.31 11.34 17.95
CA TYR A 293 -4.17 11.86 18.70
C TYR A 293 -3.13 10.79 18.99
N ARG A 294 -1.86 11.08 18.70
CA ARG A 294 -0.71 10.23 19.04
C ARG A 294 0.37 11.02 19.79
N ARG A 295 1.22 10.33 20.56
CA ARG A 295 2.41 10.91 21.19
C ARG A 295 3.65 10.11 20.79
N PRO A 296 4.76 10.77 20.41
CA PRO A 296 4.88 12.20 20.08
C PRO A 296 4.03 12.55 18.83
N GLY A 297 3.69 13.83 18.59
CA GLY A 297 3.01 14.27 17.36
C GLY A 297 1.73 15.09 17.54
N GLY A 298 0.95 14.87 18.61
CA GLY A 298 -0.24 15.68 18.88
C GLY A 298 -1.45 15.26 18.03
N PRO A 299 -2.34 16.20 17.63
CA PRO A 299 -3.51 15.90 16.83
C PRO A 299 -3.15 15.63 15.37
N PHE A 300 -3.70 14.56 14.81
CA PHE A 300 -3.59 14.20 13.40
C PHE A 300 -4.90 14.55 12.69
N ASP A 301 -4.80 14.91 11.41
CA ASP A 301 -5.98 15.05 10.55
C ASP A 301 -6.67 13.68 10.43
N PRO A 302 -7.92 13.51 10.92
CA PRO A 302 -8.63 12.23 10.83
C PRO A 302 -9.06 11.88 9.40
N TYR A 303 -9.17 12.86 8.49
CA TYR A 303 -9.78 12.64 7.17
C TYR A 303 -9.14 11.47 6.39
N PRO A 304 -7.79 11.38 6.26
CA PRO A 304 -7.15 10.28 5.53
C PRO A 304 -7.38 8.89 6.14
N PHE A 305 -7.62 8.83 7.45
CA PHE A 305 -7.86 7.58 8.17
C PHE A 305 -9.27 7.03 8.00
N LEU A 306 -10.21 7.88 7.56
CA LEU A 306 -11.63 7.54 7.37
C LEU A 306 -12.02 7.41 5.90
N ASP A 307 -11.20 7.93 4.98
CA ASP A 307 -11.52 7.96 3.55
C ASP A 307 -11.31 6.57 2.94
N PRO A 308 -12.37 5.88 2.47
CA PRO A 308 -12.19 4.60 1.80
C PRO A 308 -11.58 4.78 0.40
N PRO A 309 -11.10 3.70 -0.24
CA PRO A 309 -10.72 3.73 -1.64
C PRO A 309 -11.94 3.96 -2.52
N ARG A 310 -11.79 4.68 -3.63
CA ARG A 310 -12.90 5.07 -4.52
C ARG A 310 -12.92 4.33 -5.85
N ARG A 311 -11.87 3.56 -6.15
CA ARG A 311 -11.68 2.89 -7.43
C ARG A 311 -11.86 1.39 -7.25
N ALA A 312 -12.65 0.77 -8.12
CA ALA A 312 -12.75 -0.68 -8.23
C ALA A 312 -11.55 -1.25 -9.00
N LEU A 313 -11.24 -2.54 -8.78
CA LEU A 313 -10.27 -3.25 -9.61
C LEU A 313 -10.73 -3.23 -11.08
N PRO A 314 -9.84 -2.93 -12.04
CA PRO A 314 -10.16 -3.04 -13.45
C PRO A 314 -10.54 -4.48 -13.82
N GLU A 315 -11.57 -4.65 -14.64
CA GLU A 315 -11.93 -5.96 -15.17
C GLU A 315 -10.82 -6.50 -16.08
N MET A 316 -10.46 -7.78 -15.88
CA MET A 316 -9.50 -8.47 -16.75
C MET A 316 -10.13 -8.72 -18.11
N THR A 317 -9.57 -8.09 -19.15
CA THR A 317 -10.04 -8.18 -20.53
C THR A 317 -8.95 -8.62 -21.51
N ALA A 318 -7.69 -8.64 -21.06
CA ALA A 318 -6.59 -9.25 -21.79
C ALA A 318 -6.73 -10.77 -21.80
N ASP A 319 -6.35 -11.40 -22.92
CA ASP A 319 -6.34 -12.87 -23.04
C ASP A 319 -5.16 -13.45 -22.26
N LEU A 320 -5.47 -14.18 -21.20
CA LEU A 320 -4.51 -14.80 -20.28
C LEU A 320 -3.84 -16.04 -20.90
N ALA A 321 -4.41 -16.62 -21.96
CA ALA A 321 -3.79 -17.74 -22.65
C ALA A 321 -2.47 -17.37 -23.34
N LEU A 322 -2.21 -16.07 -23.53
CA LEU A 322 -0.97 -15.56 -24.12
C LEU A 322 0.15 -15.34 -23.10
N LEU A 323 -0.10 -15.51 -21.80
CA LEU A 323 0.93 -15.39 -20.78
C LEU A 323 2.10 -16.35 -21.03
N GLY A 324 3.32 -15.84 -20.98
CA GLY A 324 4.55 -16.59 -21.29
C GLY A 324 4.85 -16.73 -22.79
N GLY A 325 3.86 -16.49 -23.66
CA GLY A 325 3.99 -16.50 -25.12
C GLY A 325 4.52 -15.18 -25.69
N HIS A 326 4.41 -15.02 -27.01
CA HIS A 326 4.83 -13.82 -27.73
C HIS A 326 3.68 -13.18 -28.48
N VAL A 327 3.72 -11.85 -28.56
CA VAL A 327 2.75 -11.04 -29.30
C VAL A 327 3.47 -10.04 -30.21
N LEU A 328 2.77 -9.63 -31.26
CA LEU A 328 3.23 -8.63 -32.22
C LEU A 328 2.30 -7.40 -32.21
N PRO A 329 2.85 -6.18 -32.40
CA PRO A 329 2.08 -4.99 -32.73
C PRO A 329 1.16 -5.21 -33.94
N SER A 330 -0.14 -4.99 -33.78
CA SER A 330 -1.10 -5.09 -34.89
C SER A 330 -1.07 -3.89 -35.85
N ASN A 331 -0.42 -2.80 -35.45
CA ASN A 331 -0.27 -1.58 -36.24
C ASN A 331 0.98 -0.79 -35.83
N GLU A 332 1.38 0.19 -36.65
CA GLU A 332 2.41 1.17 -36.32
C GLU A 332 1.93 2.17 -35.26
N GLY A 333 2.85 2.84 -34.56
CA GLY A 333 2.52 3.89 -33.59
C GLY A 333 2.11 3.40 -32.21
N ILE A 334 2.23 2.10 -31.93
CA ILE A 334 1.91 1.55 -30.61
C ILE A 334 2.99 1.96 -29.62
N ARG A 335 2.57 2.44 -28.44
CA ARG A 335 3.47 2.93 -27.41
C ARG A 335 3.61 1.94 -26.27
N LEU A 336 4.84 1.66 -25.91
CA LEU A 336 5.21 0.99 -24.67
C LEU A 336 5.14 2.00 -23.52
N ARG A 337 4.50 1.63 -22.41
CA ARG A 337 4.25 2.51 -21.26
C ARG A 337 4.85 1.98 -19.97
N ALA A 338 5.11 2.86 -19.02
CA ALA A 338 5.70 2.47 -17.73
C ALA A 338 4.73 1.68 -16.84
N SER A 339 3.43 1.94 -16.95
CA SER A 339 2.35 1.32 -16.16
C SER A 339 1.10 1.11 -17.04
N PRO A 340 0.12 0.27 -16.61
CA PRO A 340 -1.14 0.14 -17.33
C PRO A 340 -1.91 1.47 -17.42
N GLY A 341 -2.29 1.87 -18.62
CA GLY A 341 -3.19 3.00 -18.84
C GLY A 341 -2.64 4.07 -19.78
N THR A 342 -3.54 4.78 -20.46
CA THR A 342 -3.18 5.79 -21.48
C THR A 342 -2.57 7.07 -20.91
N ARG A 343 -2.68 7.29 -19.60
CA ARG A 343 -2.08 8.41 -18.87
C ARG A 343 -0.68 8.12 -18.32
N SER A 344 -0.24 6.86 -18.37
CA SER A 344 1.11 6.48 -17.95
C SER A 344 2.15 7.01 -18.93
N ASP A 345 3.36 7.29 -18.44
CA ASP A 345 4.47 7.75 -19.24
C ASP A 345 4.79 6.79 -20.38
N VAL A 346 5.15 7.37 -21.53
CA VAL A 346 5.56 6.62 -22.71
C VAL A 346 7.05 6.33 -22.57
N VAL A 347 7.40 5.05 -22.53
CA VAL A 347 8.79 4.59 -22.54
C VAL A 347 9.36 4.75 -23.95
N MET A 348 8.64 4.25 -24.94
CA MET A 348 9.00 4.35 -26.35
C MET A 348 7.81 4.04 -27.27
N GLU A 349 7.99 4.32 -28.56
CA GLU A 349 7.16 3.76 -29.62
C GLU A 349 7.75 2.42 -30.08
N LEU A 350 6.89 1.46 -30.38
CA LEU A 350 7.28 0.12 -30.82
C LEU A 350 7.47 0.10 -32.33
N GLU A 351 8.53 -0.60 -32.76
CA GLU A 351 8.76 -0.91 -34.16
C GLU A 351 7.71 -1.90 -34.68
N ALA A 352 7.33 -1.75 -35.95
CA ALA A 352 6.42 -2.68 -36.59
C ALA A 352 7.00 -4.11 -36.58
N GLY A 353 6.19 -5.08 -36.16
CA GLY A 353 6.61 -6.49 -36.12
C GLY A 353 7.61 -6.85 -35.01
N ALA A 354 7.86 -5.98 -34.04
CA ALA A 354 8.66 -6.34 -32.86
C ALA A 354 7.97 -7.49 -32.09
N SER A 355 8.65 -8.63 -31.93
CA SER A 355 8.18 -9.73 -31.08
C SER A 355 8.37 -9.38 -29.60
N LEU A 356 7.29 -9.46 -28.83
CA LEU A 356 7.23 -9.08 -27.42
C LEU A 356 6.81 -10.28 -26.59
N ARG A 357 7.62 -10.68 -25.62
CA ARG A 357 7.24 -11.74 -24.67
C ARG A 357 6.22 -11.20 -23.68
N VAL A 358 5.10 -11.89 -23.49
CA VAL A 358 4.08 -11.51 -22.51
C VAL A 358 4.46 -12.02 -21.13
N LEU A 359 4.74 -11.11 -20.21
CA LEU A 359 5.13 -11.40 -18.83
C LEU A 359 3.97 -11.31 -17.83
N GLY A 360 2.88 -10.64 -18.21
CA GLY A 360 1.71 -10.48 -17.36
C GLY A 360 0.59 -9.70 -18.04
N ALA A 361 -0.55 -9.66 -17.39
CA ALA A 361 -1.75 -8.98 -17.84
C ALA A 361 -2.41 -8.22 -16.67
N SER A 362 -2.80 -6.97 -16.92
CA SER A 362 -3.50 -6.11 -15.96
C SER A 362 -4.65 -5.39 -16.65
N GLY A 363 -5.88 -5.79 -16.34
CA GLY A 363 -7.06 -5.29 -17.03
C GLY A 363 -7.00 -5.56 -18.54
N GLY A 364 -6.93 -4.50 -19.34
CA GLY A 364 -6.78 -4.57 -20.81
C GLY A 364 -5.36 -4.32 -21.32
N TRP A 365 -4.34 -4.53 -20.50
CA TRP A 365 -2.93 -4.28 -20.82
C TRP A 365 -2.09 -5.53 -20.62
N TYR A 366 -1.13 -5.77 -21.52
CA TYR A 366 -0.07 -6.73 -21.30
C TYR A 366 1.17 -6.03 -20.76
N ARG A 367 1.79 -6.62 -19.73
CA ARG A 367 3.18 -6.37 -19.39
C ARG A 367 4.05 -7.24 -20.29
N VAL A 368 4.95 -6.62 -21.03
CA VAL A 368 5.75 -7.29 -22.06
C VAL A 368 7.24 -7.00 -21.89
N GLN A 369 8.06 -7.86 -22.50
CA GLN A 369 9.50 -7.68 -22.62
C GLN A 369 9.91 -7.71 -24.11
N LEU A 370 10.74 -6.73 -24.49
CA LEU A 370 11.35 -6.65 -25.81
C LEU A 370 12.60 -7.56 -25.89
N PRO A 371 13.08 -7.89 -27.10
CA PRO A 371 14.28 -8.71 -27.27
C PRO A 371 15.55 -8.11 -26.65
N ASP A 372 15.61 -6.79 -26.50
CA ASP A 372 16.70 -6.08 -25.84
C ASP A 372 16.58 -6.03 -24.31
N GLY A 373 15.57 -6.70 -23.75
CA GLY A 373 15.32 -6.80 -22.32
C GLY A 373 14.42 -5.72 -21.75
N ARG A 374 14.14 -4.62 -22.48
CA ARG A 374 13.27 -3.54 -21.99
C ARG A 374 11.86 -4.05 -21.70
N ARG A 375 11.29 -3.59 -20.59
CA ARG A 375 9.95 -3.99 -20.14
C ARG A 375 9.00 -2.80 -20.12
N GLY A 376 7.71 -3.07 -20.27
CA GLY A 376 6.67 -2.07 -20.13
C GLY A 376 5.29 -2.63 -20.45
N TYR A 377 4.31 -1.76 -20.63
CA TYR A 377 2.92 -2.11 -20.86
C TYR A 377 2.44 -1.69 -22.24
N VAL A 378 1.67 -2.56 -22.88
CA VAL A 378 1.00 -2.32 -24.15
C VAL A 378 -0.49 -2.66 -24.03
N ALA A 379 -1.33 -1.96 -24.80
CA ALA A 379 -2.76 -2.26 -24.80
C ALA A 379 -3.01 -3.61 -25.49
N ALA A 380 -3.62 -4.57 -24.77
CA ALA A 380 -3.81 -5.94 -25.25
C ALA A 380 -4.58 -6.00 -26.58
N ARG A 381 -5.61 -5.14 -26.73
CA ARG A 381 -6.42 -5.02 -27.94
C ARG A 381 -5.67 -4.56 -29.21
N LEU A 382 -4.42 -4.12 -29.07
CA LEU A 382 -3.57 -3.70 -30.20
C LEU A 382 -2.47 -4.73 -30.50
N MET A 383 -2.51 -5.87 -29.82
CA MET A 383 -1.56 -6.96 -29.96
C MET A 383 -2.24 -8.16 -30.61
N GLN A 384 -1.47 -8.94 -31.36
CA GLN A 384 -1.88 -10.22 -31.91
C GLN A 384 -0.89 -11.31 -31.47
N ALA A 385 -1.40 -12.53 -31.24
CA ALA A 385 -0.54 -13.66 -30.94
C ALA A 385 0.46 -13.90 -32.07
N GLU A 386 1.73 -14.12 -31.71
CA GLU A 386 2.73 -14.57 -32.67
C GLU A 386 2.52 -16.06 -32.93
N VAL A 387 1.93 -16.38 -34.08
CA VAL A 387 1.79 -17.77 -34.51
C VAL A 387 3.16 -18.22 -35.00
N ALA A 388 3.77 -19.17 -34.30
CA ALA A 388 4.96 -19.85 -34.80
C ALA A 388 4.61 -20.44 -36.17
N LEU A 389 5.28 -19.98 -37.23
CA LEU A 389 5.20 -20.63 -38.52
C LEU A 389 5.70 -22.06 -38.31
N ALA A 390 4.79 -23.04 -38.39
CA ALA A 390 5.19 -24.41 -38.58
C ALA A 390 6.04 -24.41 -39.86
N GLU A 391 7.33 -24.71 -39.73
CA GLU A 391 8.15 -25.02 -40.88
C GLU A 391 7.48 -26.20 -41.58
N ASP A 392 6.76 -25.89 -42.66
CA ASP A 392 6.18 -26.89 -43.54
C ASP A 392 7.38 -27.57 -44.22
N GLY A 393 7.90 -28.59 -43.54
CA GLY A 393 8.90 -29.51 -44.03
C GLY A 393 8.33 -30.34 -45.17
N GLY A 394 8.00 -29.68 -46.29
CA GLY A 394 7.63 -30.25 -47.57
C GLY A 394 8.86 -30.81 -48.28
N GLY A 395 9.57 -31.72 -47.63
CA GLY A 395 10.55 -32.59 -48.24
C GLY A 395 9.89 -33.90 -48.70
N SER A 396 9.38 -33.92 -49.93
CA SER A 396 9.20 -35.13 -50.76
C SER A 396 8.92 -34.66 -52.18
N GLY A 397 9.75 -34.91 -53.19
CA GLY A 397 10.35 -36.19 -53.55
C GLY A 397 9.70 -36.63 -54.87
N GLY A 398 10.39 -36.41 -55.99
CA GLY A 398 9.96 -36.76 -57.35
C GLY A 398 10.85 -36.13 -58.40
#